data_AF-A0A959T1G0-F1
#
_entry.id   AF-A0A959T1G0-F1
#
_cell.length_a   1.000
_cell.length_b   1.000
_cell.length_c   1.000
_cell.angle_alpha   90.00
_cell.angle_beta   90.00
_cell.angle_gamma   90.00
#
_symmetry.space_group_name_H-M   'P 1'
#
loop_
_entity.id
_entity.type
_entity.pdbx_description
1 polymer ?
#
loop_
_entity_poly.entity_id
_entity_poly.type
_entity_poly.pdbx_seq_one_letter_code
_entity_poly.pdbx_strand_id
1 'polypeptide(L)'
;ISGHQHIVRVDEETLRPLSPEEEDALLQRFRERLSADRPAVVVIEDYNKGVLTPRAIAGALEACREAGVPVTVDPKKENFFAYTGVALFKPNLKELREGLKTDLA
;
A
#
# COMPACT_ATOMS: atom_id res chain seq x y z
N ILE A 1 37.15 -7.09 23.08
CA ILE A 1 37.18 -5.68 22.63
C ILE A 1 36.82 -5.70 21.16
N SER A 2 35.55 -5.42 20.85
CA SER A 2 35.08 -5.29 19.47
C SER A 2 35.62 -3.98 18.92
N GLY A 3 36.46 -4.04 17.89
CA GLY A 3 37.01 -2.85 17.23
C GLY A 3 35.88 -1.99 16.67
N HIS A 4 36.07 -0.67 16.78
CA HIS A 4 35.19 0.38 16.33
C HIS A 4 35.04 0.45 14.79
N GLN A 5 34.52 -0.60 14.16
CA GLN A 5 34.13 -0.56 12.76
C GLN A 5 32.62 -0.34 12.67
N HIS A 6 32.22 0.90 12.37
CA HIS A 6 30.87 1.17 11.89
C HIS A 6 30.76 0.57 10.49
N ILE A 7 30.00 -0.53 10.36
CA ILE A 7 29.62 -1.07 9.07
C ILE A 7 28.50 -0.17 8.52
N VAL A 8 28.84 0.66 7.54
CA VAL A 8 27.85 1.46 6.81
C VAL A 8 27.28 0.58 5.70
N ARG A 9 25.96 0.35 5.75
CA ARG A 9 25.23 -0.29 4.65
C ARG A 9 24.67 0.80 3.74
N VAL A 10 24.89 0.65 2.44
CA VAL A 10 24.25 1.46 1.40
C VAL A 10 23.30 0.53 0.67
N ASP A 11 22.00 0.77 0.82
CA ASP A 11 20.98 0.09 0.03
C ASP A 11 20.56 1.00 -1.12
N GLU A 12 20.51 0.45 -2.34
CA GLU A 12 19.90 1.13 -3.48
C GLU A 12 18.47 0.62 -3.66
N GLU A 13 17.53 1.54 -3.73
CA GLU A 13 16.11 1.25 -3.95
C GLU A 13 15.56 2.12 -5.08
N THR A 14 14.54 1.60 -5.77
CA THR A 14 13.80 2.36 -6.78
C THR A 14 12.44 2.75 -6.23
N LEU A 15 12.08 4.02 -6.43
CA LEU A 15 10.78 4.57 -6.07
C LEU A 15 9.92 4.81 -7.32
N ARG A 16 10.38 4.35 -8.49
CA ARG A 16 9.65 4.56 -9.73
C ARG A 16 8.28 3.88 -9.65
N PRO A 17 7.20 4.53 -10.13
CA PRO A 17 5.93 3.84 -10.32
C PRO A 17 6.10 2.59 -11.19
N LEU A 18 5.26 1.59 -10.95
CA LEU A 18 5.14 0.45 -11.85
C LEU A 18 4.76 0.90 -13.26
N SER A 19 5.29 0.22 -14.27
CA SER A 19 4.80 0.34 -15.65
C SER A 19 3.40 -0.29 -15.78
N PRO A 20 2.63 0.07 -16.81
CA PRO A 20 1.32 -0.54 -17.05
C PRO A 20 1.34 -2.07 -17.09
N GLU A 21 2.40 -2.66 -17.66
CA GLU A 21 2.58 -4.11 -17.77
C GLU A 21 2.91 -4.75 -16.40
N GLU A 22 3.71 -4.05 -15.57
CA GLU A 22 4.00 -4.48 -14.20
C GLU A 22 2.74 -4.42 -13.32
N GLU A 23 1.91 -3.38 -13.48
CA GLU A 23 0.60 -3.27 -12.82
C GLU A 23 -0.34 -4.41 -13.20
N ASP A 24 -0.43 -4.73 -14.50
CA ASP A 24 -1.28 -5.82 -14.99
C ASP A 24 -0.83 -7.18 -14.45
N ALA A 25 0.48 -7.44 -14.47
CA ALA A 25 1.06 -8.65 -13.89
C ALA A 25 0.78 -8.75 -12.38
N LEU A 26 0.96 -7.65 -11.63
CA LEU A 26 0.67 -7.59 -10.20
C LEU A 26 -0.81 -7.88 -9.91
N LEU A 27 -1.72 -7.19 -10.59
CA LEU A 27 -3.15 -7.32 -10.38
C LEU A 27 -3.66 -8.70 -10.80
N GLN A 28 -3.11 -9.29 -11.86
CA GLN A 28 -3.43 -10.67 -12.24
C GLN A 28 -3.06 -11.64 -11.11
N ARG A 29 -1.81 -11.58 -10.63
CA ARG A 29 -1.36 -12.47 -9.55
C ARG A 29 -2.12 -12.24 -8.25
N PHE A 30 -2.44 -10.99 -7.94
CA PHE A 30 -3.26 -10.66 -6.78
C PHE A 30 -4.63 -11.35 -6.84
N ARG A 31 -5.33 -11.26 -7.99
CA ARG A 31 -6.64 -11.92 -8.18
C ARG A 31 -6.55 -13.44 -8.09
N GLU A 32 -5.51 -14.04 -8.70
CA GLU A 32 -5.27 -15.48 -8.61
C GLU A 32 -5.13 -15.94 -7.15
N ARG A 33 -4.34 -15.22 -6.34
CA ARG A 33 -4.14 -15.54 -4.93
C ARG A 33 -5.38 -15.28 -4.08
N LEU A 34 -6.06 -14.17 -4.31
CA LEU A 34 -7.32 -13.84 -3.62
C LEU A 34 -8.37 -14.95 -3.82
N SER A 35 -8.51 -15.46 -5.04
CA SER A 35 -9.45 -16.54 -5.37
C SER A 35 -9.03 -17.90 -4.81
N ALA A 36 -7.74 -18.23 -4.89
CA ALA A 36 -7.22 -19.52 -4.43
C ALA A 36 -7.24 -19.62 -2.88
N ASP A 37 -6.74 -18.59 -2.22
CA ASP A 37 -6.47 -18.60 -0.77
C ASP A 37 -7.71 -18.18 0.05
N ARG A 38 -8.63 -17.40 -0.55
CA ARG A 38 -9.86 -16.88 0.10
C ARG A 38 -9.58 -16.29 1.48
N PRO A 39 -8.69 -15.28 1.58
CA PRO A 39 -8.33 -14.70 2.86
C PRO A 39 -9.55 -14.03 3.51
N ALA A 40 -9.59 -14.05 4.84
CA ALA A 40 -10.64 -13.36 5.60
C ALA A 40 -10.50 -11.82 5.56
N VAL A 41 -9.29 -11.32 5.29
CA VAL A 41 -8.97 -9.89 5.22
C VAL A 41 -7.75 -9.68 4.31
N VAL A 42 -7.68 -8.53 3.64
CA VAL A 42 -6.49 -8.05 2.95
C VAL A 42 -5.94 -6.83 3.66
N VAL A 43 -4.63 -6.81 3.89
CA VAL A 43 -3.92 -5.67 4.48
C VAL A 43 -3.08 -4.99 3.40
N ILE A 44 -3.26 -3.68 3.24
CA ILE A 44 -2.43 -2.85 2.37
C ILE A 44 -1.65 -1.88 3.25
N GLU A 45 -0.32 -1.96 3.19
CA GLU A 45 0.57 -1.00 3.81
C GLU A 45 1.24 -0.17 2.72
N ASP A 46 0.96 1.14 2.73
CA ASP A 46 1.58 2.05 1.78
C ASP A 46 2.92 2.56 2.29
N TYR A 47 3.96 2.39 1.48
CA TYR A 47 5.31 2.86 1.76
C TYR A 47 5.78 3.92 0.74
N ASN A 48 4.94 4.34 -0.20
CA ASN A 48 5.30 5.22 -1.33
C ASN A 48 6.57 4.74 -2.09
N LYS A 49 6.68 3.43 -2.32
CA LYS A 49 7.82 2.81 -3.05
C LYS A 49 7.51 2.54 -4.53
N GLY A 50 6.47 3.16 -5.08
CA GLY A 50 6.09 3.04 -6.50
C GLY A 50 5.23 1.83 -6.87
N VAL A 51 5.06 0.84 -5.99
CA VAL A 51 4.19 -0.34 -6.21
C VAL A 51 2.70 0.03 -6.19
N LEU A 52 2.29 0.82 -5.20
CA LEU A 52 0.89 1.22 -5.01
C LEU A 52 0.59 2.48 -5.81
N THR A 53 0.45 2.31 -7.12
CA THR A 53 -0.08 3.34 -8.02
C THR A 53 -1.59 3.46 -7.83
N PRO A 54 -2.22 4.58 -8.26
CA PRO A 54 -3.68 4.71 -8.23
C PRO A 54 -4.42 3.56 -8.94
N ARG A 55 -3.86 3.04 -10.05
CA ARG A 55 -4.44 1.91 -10.80
C ARG A 55 -4.29 0.59 -10.03
N ALA A 56 -3.12 0.33 -9.45
CA ALA A 56 -2.91 -0.86 -8.62
C ALA A 56 -3.83 -0.86 -7.39
N ILE A 57 -3.98 0.28 -6.71
CA ILE A 57 -4.89 0.44 -5.57
C ILE A 57 -6.32 0.17 -6.00
N ALA A 58 -6.83 0.87 -7.02
CA ALA A 58 -8.20 0.72 -7.48
C ALA A 58 -8.51 -0.74 -7.88
N GLY A 59 -7.63 -1.37 -8.65
CA GLY A 59 -7.80 -2.75 -9.11
C GLY A 59 -7.79 -3.77 -7.96
N ALA A 60 -6.94 -3.59 -6.95
CA ALA A 60 -6.91 -4.46 -5.78
C ALA A 60 -8.16 -4.31 -4.91
N LEU A 61 -8.62 -3.08 -4.68
CA LEU A 61 -9.84 -2.80 -3.92
C LEU A 61 -11.09 -3.34 -4.62
N GLU A 62 -11.18 -3.19 -5.94
CA GLU A 62 -12.26 -3.75 -6.75
C GLU A 62 -12.30 -5.27 -6.64
N ALA A 63 -11.16 -5.95 -6.81
CA ALA A 63 -11.08 -7.40 -6.68
C ALA A 63 -11.50 -7.89 -5.28
N CYS A 64 -11.08 -7.19 -4.22
CA CYS A 64 -11.49 -7.52 -2.85
C CYS A 64 -12.99 -7.32 -2.64
N ARG A 65 -13.56 -6.22 -3.17
CA ARG A 65 -14.99 -5.93 -3.12
C ARG A 65 -15.81 -7.02 -3.80
N GLU A 66 -15.40 -7.45 -5.00
CA GLU A 66 -16.06 -8.53 -5.75
C GLU A 66 -16.00 -9.86 -5.01
N ALA A 67 -14.88 -10.14 -4.33
CA ALA A 67 -14.71 -11.33 -3.51
C ALA A 67 -15.40 -11.25 -2.13
N GLY A 68 -15.94 -10.09 -1.76
CA GLY A 68 -16.51 -9.86 -0.42
C GLY A 68 -15.49 -9.86 0.71
N VAL A 69 -14.21 -9.60 0.40
CA VAL A 69 -13.11 -9.62 1.38
C VAL A 69 -12.86 -8.18 1.88
N PRO A 70 -12.96 -7.91 3.19
CA PRO A 70 -12.67 -6.59 3.74
C PRO A 70 -11.19 -6.23 3.59
N VAL A 71 -10.93 -4.94 3.36
CA VAL A 71 -9.58 -4.39 3.22
C VAL A 71 -9.26 -3.45 4.38
N THR A 72 -8.08 -3.57 4.95
CA THR A 72 -7.52 -2.62 5.92
C THR A 72 -6.32 -1.92 5.33
N VAL A 73 -6.20 -0.61 5.55
CA VAL A 73 -5.15 0.21 4.95
C VAL A 73 -4.38 1.00 6.00
N ASP A 74 -3.05 0.97 5.89
CA ASP A 74 -2.13 1.95 6.47
C ASP A 74 -1.68 2.93 5.37
N PRO A 75 -2.29 4.13 5.28
CA PRO A 75 -2.11 5.02 4.14
C PRO A 75 -0.83 5.85 4.25
N LYS A 76 -0.37 6.38 3.11
CA LYS A 76 0.60 7.48 3.05
C LYS A 76 0.01 8.69 2.36
N LYS A 77 0.71 9.82 2.51
CA LYS A 77 0.27 11.13 2.02
C LYS A 77 -0.12 11.14 0.55
N GLU A 78 0.67 10.49 -0.31
CA GLU A 78 0.48 10.54 -1.78
C GLU A 78 -0.84 9.88 -2.21
N ASN A 79 -1.18 8.76 -1.60
CA ASN A 79 -2.36 7.97 -1.96
C ASN A 79 -3.50 8.08 -0.93
N PHE A 80 -3.44 9.05 -0.02
CA PHE A 80 -4.35 9.13 1.13
C PHE A 80 -5.83 9.02 0.74
N PHE A 81 -6.23 9.63 -0.38
CA PHE A 81 -7.60 9.61 -0.90
C PHE A 81 -7.90 8.49 -1.91
N ALA A 82 -6.91 7.70 -2.30
CA ALA A 82 -7.09 6.60 -3.24
C ALA A 82 -7.83 5.39 -2.61
N TYR A 83 -7.73 5.26 -1.29
CA TYR A 83 -8.30 4.14 -0.55
C TYR A 83 -9.77 4.38 -0.16
N THR A 84 -10.68 4.07 -1.08
CA THR A 84 -12.12 4.22 -0.87
C THR A 84 -12.82 2.88 -0.63
N GLY A 85 -13.86 2.86 0.20
CA GLY A 85 -14.64 1.64 0.48
C GLY A 85 -13.91 0.57 1.31
N VAL A 86 -12.83 0.94 2.01
CA VAL A 86 -12.07 0.04 2.88
C VAL A 86 -12.74 -0.12 4.25
N ALA A 87 -12.58 -1.28 4.87
CA ALA A 87 -13.20 -1.60 6.16
C ALA A 87 -12.52 -0.87 7.34
N LEU A 88 -11.20 -0.66 7.24
CA LEU A 88 -10.43 0.10 8.22
C LEU A 88 -9.39 0.96 7.52
N PHE A 89 -9.40 2.24 7.84
CA PHE A 89 -8.40 3.20 7.41
C PHE A 89 -7.63 3.69 8.64
N LYS A 90 -6.34 3.34 8.74
CA LYS A 90 -5.51 3.52 9.95
C LYS A 90 -4.37 4.53 9.72
N PRO A 91 -4.64 5.83 9.51
CA PRO A 91 -3.60 6.83 9.44
C PRO A 91 -3.02 7.09 10.84
N ASN A 92 -1.75 7.45 10.92
CA ASN A 92 -1.22 8.12 12.11
C ASN A 92 -1.62 9.61 12.11
N LEU A 93 -1.38 10.30 13.24
CA LEU A 93 -1.75 11.71 13.40
C LEU A 93 -1.11 12.63 12.35
N LYS A 94 0.13 12.33 11.94
CA LYS A 94 0.83 13.10 10.91
C LYS A 94 0.16 12.94 9.55
N GLU A 95 -0.11 11.70 9.14
CA GLU A 95 -0.80 11.38 7.88
C GLU A 95 -2.20 12.00 7.85
N LEU A 96 -2.93 11.97 8.97
CA LEU A 96 -4.25 12.56 9.07
C LEU A 96 -4.23 14.09 8.89
N ARG A 97 -3.32 14.80 9.56
CA ARG A 97 -3.14 16.25 9.40
C ARG A 97 -2.74 16.62 7.98
N GLU A 98 -1.77 15.89 7.42
CA GLU A 98 -1.27 16.14 6.06
C GLU A 98 -2.32 15.84 4.99
N GLY A 99 -3.07 14.74 5.14
CA GLY A 99 -4.13 14.34 4.23
C GLY A 99 -5.31 15.31 4.24
N LEU A 100 -5.78 15.70 5.44
CA LEU A 100 -6.94 16.58 5.60
C LEU A 100 -6.63 18.08 5.53
N LYS A 101 -5.35 18.46 5.40
CA LYS A 101 -4.88 19.85 5.41
C LYS A 101 -5.46 20.66 6.57
N THR A 102 -5.53 20.04 7.76
CA THR A 102 -6.17 20.59 8.95
C THR A 102 -5.23 20.47 10.14
N ASP A 103 -5.17 21.50 10.97
CA ASP A 103 -4.55 21.42 12.29
C ASP A 103 -5.50 20.72 13.26
N LEU A 104 -5.26 19.42 13.45
CA LEU A 104 -5.91 18.63 14.49
C LEU A 104 -5.15 18.88 15.80
N ALA A 105 -5.69 19.77 16.63
CA ALA A 105 -5.21 20.09 17.98
C ALA A 105 -5.54 18.97 18.98
#